data_AF-A0A940EJ43-F1
#
_entry.id   AF-A0A940EJ43-F1
#
_cell.length_a   1.000
_cell.length_b   1.000
_cell.length_c   1.000
_cell.angle_alpha   90.00
_cell.angle_beta   90.00
_cell.angle_gamma   90.00
#
_symmetry.space_group_name_H-M   'P 1'
#
loop_
_entity.id
_entity.type
_entity.pdbx_description
1 polymer ?
#
loop_
_entity_poly.entity_id
_entity_poly.type
_entity_poly.pdbx_seq_one_letter_code
_entity_poly.pdbx_strand_id
1 'polypeptide(L)'
;MRFTSILAAACAALCLGGPALAAGPKAYVGNYKDDTVSVIDTAAGRVVATVPVAAGPDGIVVARDDAQVFVSGSSASSLSVIDTASDEVVSTVEVGKGPQGLALTPDGRWLLVAVNGDDRVALVDTATRSVAATVPVAKPHTIAISPDGRQAYVSSQAPGKFALAVVDLASRNVTATVPLEKTPRDLEFGPDGKVLYVTLAGVSAVQVFDPAANRLLGQIPTGVSPHVAHHFADTRSGVVVVQGPGELMLFDPATRSAVRSIAVGKQPHWVDVLPDHARVMVTNEGSNDVSVVDLAGGTVTTIPVGNAPRKIAVQHKGSAQKQARVSIDNFSFAPADLAVPAGADVTWTNNDGAPHGIAFADKAPGMDLMMPGQGFSRRFTKPGVYDYVCAVHPYMTARITVN
;
A
#
# COMPACT_ATOMS: atom_id res chain seq x y z
N MET A 1 82.31 13.40 9.64
CA MET A 1 81.85 12.14 9.01
C MET A 1 80.65 11.61 9.78
N ARG A 2 79.64 11.14 9.03
CA ARG A 2 78.38 10.48 9.45
C ARG A 2 77.16 11.39 9.66
N PHE A 3 76.38 11.46 8.58
CA PHE A 3 74.98 11.87 8.51
C PHE A 3 74.11 10.86 9.28
N THR A 4 73.12 11.33 10.03
CA THR A 4 71.97 10.54 10.45
C THR A 4 70.69 11.30 10.15
N SER A 5 70.06 10.91 9.05
CA SER A 5 68.72 11.31 8.63
C SER A 5 67.70 10.53 9.45
N ILE A 6 66.79 11.21 10.16
CA ILE A 6 65.63 10.58 10.79
C ILE A 6 64.47 10.67 9.79
N LEU A 7 64.08 9.53 9.20
CA LEU A 7 62.85 9.41 8.42
C LEU A 7 61.65 9.42 9.38
N ALA A 8 60.73 10.35 9.18
CA ALA A 8 59.39 10.28 9.74
C ALA A 8 58.53 9.33 8.88
N ALA A 9 58.09 8.20 9.44
CA ALA A 9 57.12 7.33 8.80
C ALA A 9 55.70 7.82 9.14
N ALA A 10 55.05 8.48 8.18
CA ALA A 10 53.63 8.77 8.26
C ALA A 10 52.84 7.51 7.91
N CYS A 11 52.16 6.92 8.90
CA CYS A 11 51.25 5.80 8.70
C CYS A 11 49.91 6.36 8.21
N ALA A 12 49.66 6.33 6.90
CA ALA A 12 48.37 6.65 6.33
C ALA A 12 47.44 5.45 6.51
N ALA A 13 46.47 5.55 7.42
CA ALA A 13 45.39 4.59 7.54
C ALA A 13 44.46 4.74 6.32
N LEU A 14 44.53 3.80 5.38
CA LEU A 14 43.49 3.63 4.37
C LEU A 14 42.23 3.08 5.04
N CYS A 15 41.23 3.94 5.25
CA CYS A 15 39.86 3.48 5.47
C CYS A 15 39.36 2.86 4.15
N LEU A 16 39.45 1.54 4.04
CA LEU A 16 38.70 0.78 3.05
C LEU A 16 37.22 0.88 3.41
N GLY A 17 36.53 1.88 2.85
CA GLY A 17 35.07 1.91 2.85
C GLY A 17 34.58 0.67 2.11
N GLY A 18 34.14 -0.34 2.85
CA GLY A 18 33.37 -1.44 2.27
C GLY A 18 32.17 -0.86 1.52
N PRO A 19 31.65 -1.53 0.48
CA PRO A 19 30.47 -1.07 -0.22
C PRO A 19 29.36 -0.87 0.82
N ALA A 20 28.87 0.36 0.96
CA ALA A 20 27.67 0.63 1.72
C ALA A 20 26.59 -0.26 1.12
N LEU A 21 26.15 -1.27 1.86
CA LEU A 21 24.97 -2.06 1.50
C LEU A 21 23.86 -1.04 1.23
N ALA A 22 23.34 -1.03 0.00
CA ALA A 22 22.21 -0.20 -0.33
C ALA A 22 21.13 -0.45 0.73
N ALA A 23 20.71 0.61 1.43
CA ALA A 23 19.77 0.49 2.52
C ALA A 23 18.54 -0.28 2.03
N GLY A 24 18.18 -1.37 2.73
CA GLY A 24 17.03 -2.20 2.39
C GLY A 24 15.72 -1.41 2.40
N PRO A 25 14.59 -2.02 1.99
CA PRO A 25 13.29 -1.41 2.20
C PRO A 25 13.08 -1.12 3.70
N LYS A 26 12.48 0.02 4.02
CA LYS A 26 12.13 0.38 5.40
C LYS A 26 10.67 0.06 5.67
N ALA A 27 10.33 -0.20 6.92
CA ALA A 27 8.95 -0.23 7.39
C ALA A 27 8.73 0.90 8.41
N TYR A 28 7.57 1.54 8.34
CA TYR A 28 7.21 2.68 9.17
C TYR A 28 6.05 2.29 10.07
N VAL A 29 6.22 2.44 11.38
CA VAL A 29 5.26 1.97 12.39
C VAL A 29 4.78 3.15 13.22
N GLY A 30 3.47 3.44 13.17
CA GLY A 30 2.86 4.50 13.99
C GLY A 30 2.72 4.06 15.44
N ASN A 31 3.46 4.70 16.35
CA ASN A 31 3.41 4.48 17.79
C ASN A 31 2.35 5.40 18.39
N TYR A 32 1.11 4.93 18.48
CA TYR A 32 -0.07 5.78 18.72
C TYR A 32 0.01 6.63 19.99
N LYS A 33 0.64 6.10 21.06
CA LYS A 33 0.73 6.79 22.36
C LYS A 33 1.97 7.67 22.52
N ASP A 34 2.95 7.53 21.63
CA ASP A 34 4.22 8.27 21.71
C ASP A 34 4.27 9.45 20.74
N ASP A 35 3.28 9.62 19.87
CA ASP A 35 3.28 10.62 18.80
C ASP A 35 4.52 10.53 17.90
N THR A 36 4.97 9.29 17.65
CA THR A 36 6.16 9.00 16.84
C THR A 36 5.90 7.90 15.81
N VAL A 37 6.78 7.82 14.82
CA VAL A 37 6.91 6.69 13.90
C VAL A 37 8.25 5.99 14.14
N SER A 38 8.24 4.69 14.38
CA SER A 38 9.46 3.87 14.35
C SER A 38 9.79 3.50 12.91
N VAL A 39 11.04 3.73 12.48
CA VAL A 39 11.55 3.32 11.17
C VAL A 39 12.39 2.07 11.33
N ILE A 40 11.99 0.98 10.70
CA ILE A 40 12.66 -0.30 10.75
C ILE A 40 13.40 -0.54 9.45
N ASP A 41 14.68 -0.86 9.51
CA ASP A 41 15.39 -1.47 8.38
C ASP A 41 15.00 -2.95 8.32
N THR A 42 14.28 -3.35 7.27
CA THR A 42 13.73 -4.71 7.15
C THR A 42 14.79 -5.78 6.88
N ALA A 43 15.96 -5.39 6.36
CA ALA A 43 17.08 -6.31 6.14
C ALA A 43 17.88 -6.50 7.43
N ALA A 44 18.10 -5.42 8.19
CA ALA A 44 18.78 -5.48 9.48
C ALA A 44 17.89 -5.99 10.62
N GLY A 45 16.56 -5.97 10.45
CA GLY A 45 15.61 -6.44 11.46
C GLY A 45 15.59 -5.59 12.74
N ARG A 46 15.82 -4.28 12.63
CA ARG A 46 15.88 -3.37 13.80
C ARG A 46 15.40 -1.97 13.46
N VAL A 47 14.98 -1.24 14.49
CA VAL A 47 14.71 0.20 14.40
C VAL A 47 16.02 0.94 14.10
N VAL A 48 15.96 1.85 13.13
CA VAL A 48 17.07 2.71 12.70
C VAL A 48 16.80 4.20 12.96
N ALA A 49 15.54 4.59 13.11
CA ALA A 49 15.14 5.93 13.50
C ALA A 49 13.79 5.93 14.24
N THR A 50 13.55 6.99 15.01
CA THR A 50 12.24 7.28 15.62
C THR A 50 11.90 8.73 15.32
N VAL A 51 10.83 8.96 14.58
CA VAL A 51 10.49 10.25 13.98
C VAL A 51 9.28 10.84 14.71
N PRO A 52 9.39 12.02 15.35
CA PRO A 52 8.23 12.72 15.88
C PRO A 52 7.25 13.11 14.76
N VAL A 53 5.96 12.91 14.98
CA VAL A 53 4.90 13.21 14.01
C VAL A 53 3.71 13.89 14.70
N ALA A 54 2.69 14.24 13.92
CA ALA A 54 1.42 14.74 14.44
C ALA A 54 0.78 13.75 15.43
N ALA A 55 0.18 14.28 16.49
CA ALA A 55 -0.28 13.49 17.63
C ALA A 55 -1.36 12.45 17.29
N GLY A 56 -1.25 11.27 17.88
CA GLY A 56 -2.10 10.11 17.64
C GLY A 56 -1.96 9.55 16.23
N PRO A 57 -0.77 9.08 15.80
CA PRO A 57 -0.56 8.50 14.48
C PRO A 57 -1.46 7.28 14.28
N ASP A 58 -2.46 7.39 13.40
CA ASP A 58 -3.53 6.38 13.25
C ASP A 58 -3.59 5.74 11.86
N GLY A 59 -3.35 6.51 10.80
CA GLY A 59 -3.17 6.03 9.43
C GLY A 59 -1.74 6.27 8.96
N ILE A 60 -1.17 5.32 8.21
CA ILE A 60 0.14 5.44 7.60
C ILE A 60 0.15 4.80 6.22
N VAL A 61 0.68 5.50 5.22
CA VAL A 61 0.84 4.98 3.87
C VAL A 61 2.18 5.44 3.28
N VAL A 62 2.88 4.54 2.60
CA VAL A 62 4.04 4.90 1.77
C VAL A 62 3.54 5.38 0.41
N ALA A 63 4.08 6.50 -0.07
CA ALA A 63 3.87 6.99 -1.42
C ALA A 63 4.29 5.93 -2.45
N ARG A 64 3.65 5.94 -3.63
CA ARG A 64 3.89 4.92 -4.65
C ARG A 64 5.35 4.89 -5.11
N ASP A 65 6.03 6.03 -5.13
CA ASP A 65 7.45 6.15 -5.47
C ASP A 65 8.41 5.77 -4.33
N ASP A 66 7.89 5.30 -3.18
CA ASP A 66 8.60 5.02 -1.94
C ASP A 66 9.34 6.23 -1.32
N ALA A 67 9.21 7.45 -1.88
CA ALA A 67 9.99 8.61 -1.47
C ALA A 67 9.42 9.32 -0.24
N GLN A 68 8.12 9.14 0.02
CA GLN A 68 7.42 9.81 1.11
C GLN A 68 6.54 8.84 1.90
N VAL A 69 6.31 9.15 3.17
CA VAL A 69 5.32 8.47 4.01
C VAL A 69 4.37 9.51 4.58
N PHE A 70 3.08 9.27 4.40
CA PHE A 70 2.02 10.12 4.96
C PHE A 70 1.49 9.49 6.24
N VAL A 71 1.40 10.28 7.31
CA VAL A 71 0.95 9.83 8.63
C VAL A 71 -0.15 10.77 9.10
N SER A 72 -1.33 10.25 9.45
CA SER A 72 -2.41 11.07 10.00
C SER A 72 -2.28 11.19 11.52
N GLY A 73 -2.33 12.42 12.03
CA GLY A 73 -2.44 12.66 13.46
C GLY A 73 -3.90 12.74 13.89
N SER A 74 -4.49 11.65 14.35
CA SER A 74 -5.91 11.59 14.75
C SER A 74 -6.26 12.43 15.97
N SER A 75 -5.26 12.74 16.81
CA SER A 75 -5.40 13.69 17.93
C SER A 75 -4.92 15.11 17.55
N ALA A 76 -4.50 15.28 16.29
CA ALA A 76 -4.21 16.54 15.64
C ALA A 76 -5.25 16.84 14.53
N SER A 77 -5.03 17.90 13.76
CA SER A 77 -5.85 18.26 12.60
C SER A 77 -5.09 18.12 11.27
N SER A 78 -3.97 17.38 11.29
CA SER A 78 -2.98 17.41 10.23
C SER A 78 -2.35 16.05 9.92
N LEU A 79 -1.71 15.99 8.76
CA LEU A 79 -0.83 14.91 8.35
C LEU A 79 0.63 15.32 8.52
N SER A 80 1.50 14.39 8.89
CA SER A 80 2.95 14.52 8.73
C SER A 80 3.41 13.83 7.45
N VAL A 81 4.31 14.46 6.71
CA VAL A 81 4.95 13.90 5.51
C VAL A 81 6.41 13.65 5.84
N ILE A 82 6.81 12.38 5.90
CA ILE A 82 8.19 11.96 6.17
C ILE A 82 8.90 11.72 4.83
N ASP A 83 10.11 12.26 4.66
CA ASP A 83 11.01 11.90 3.57
C ASP A 83 11.75 10.61 3.93
N THR A 84 11.75 9.62 3.03
CA THR A 84 12.29 8.29 3.34
C THR A 84 13.80 8.19 3.17
N ALA A 85 14.44 9.19 2.55
CA ALA A 85 15.89 9.24 2.43
C ALA A 85 16.52 9.77 3.73
N SER A 86 15.95 10.83 4.31
CA SER A 86 16.42 11.41 5.58
C SER A 86 15.76 10.81 6.82
N ASP A 87 14.59 10.19 6.70
CA ASP A 87 13.70 9.81 7.81
C ASP A 87 13.30 11.01 8.68
N GLU A 88 13.02 12.15 8.06
CA GLU A 88 12.58 13.37 8.74
C GLU A 88 11.23 13.85 8.22
N VAL A 89 10.44 14.52 9.08
CA VAL A 89 9.23 15.21 8.63
C VAL A 89 9.61 16.44 7.82
N VAL A 90 9.25 16.43 6.53
CA VAL A 90 9.54 17.52 5.58
C VAL A 90 8.34 18.41 5.29
N SER A 91 7.14 18.02 5.76
CA SER A 91 5.92 18.82 5.60
C SER A 91 4.84 18.41 6.58
N THR A 92 3.96 19.36 6.87
CA THR A 92 2.68 19.13 7.55
C THR A 92 1.56 19.58 6.62
N VAL A 93 0.45 18.83 6.58
CA VAL A 93 -0.73 19.16 5.76
C VAL A 93 -1.95 19.25 6.65
N GLU A 94 -2.54 20.43 6.77
CA GLU A 94 -3.81 20.61 7.48
C GLU A 94 -4.95 19.98 6.69
N VAL A 95 -5.69 19.07 7.32
CA VAL A 95 -6.75 18.29 6.67
C VAL A 95 -8.08 18.36 7.40
N GLY A 96 -8.11 18.82 8.65
CA GLY A 96 -9.32 18.94 9.48
C GLY A 96 -9.30 18.01 10.69
N LYS A 97 -10.36 18.03 11.50
CA LYS A 97 -10.35 17.39 12.82
C LYS A 97 -10.38 15.86 12.73
N GLY A 98 -9.44 15.21 13.42
CA GLY A 98 -9.42 13.76 13.59
C GLY A 98 -9.24 12.99 12.27
N PRO A 99 -8.16 13.25 11.50
CA PRO A 99 -7.82 12.40 10.37
C PRO A 99 -7.41 11.00 10.86
N GLN A 100 -8.02 9.97 10.28
CA GLN A 100 -7.81 8.55 10.65
C GLN A 100 -7.16 7.80 9.47
N GLY A 101 -7.88 6.88 8.84
CA GLY A 101 -7.38 6.09 7.72
C GLY A 101 -6.97 6.92 6.50
N LEU A 102 -5.94 6.41 5.83
CA LEU A 102 -5.32 6.98 4.65
C LEU A 102 -5.34 5.95 3.51
N ALA A 103 -5.58 6.40 2.28
CA ALA A 103 -5.46 5.54 1.10
C ALA A 103 -4.94 6.35 -0.11
N LEU A 104 -3.98 5.78 -0.84
CA LEU A 104 -3.41 6.40 -2.05
C LEU A 104 -4.03 5.80 -3.31
N THR A 105 -4.40 6.66 -4.27
CA THR A 105 -4.78 6.19 -5.59
C THR A 105 -3.64 5.41 -6.26
N PRO A 106 -3.94 4.47 -7.18
CA PRO A 106 -2.90 3.68 -7.86
C PRO A 106 -1.87 4.53 -8.60
N ASP A 107 -2.29 5.68 -9.15
CA ASP A 107 -1.41 6.65 -9.82
C ASP A 107 -0.60 7.52 -8.84
N GLY A 108 -0.82 7.40 -7.53
CA GLY A 108 -0.13 8.15 -6.48
C GLY A 108 -0.51 9.63 -6.38
N ARG A 109 -1.43 10.12 -7.22
CA ARG A 109 -1.78 11.54 -7.26
C ARG A 109 -2.61 12.01 -6.07
N TRP A 110 -3.56 11.18 -5.65
CA TRP A 110 -4.51 11.53 -4.59
C TRP A 110 -4.29 10.68 -3.36
N LEU A 111 -4.05 11.36 -2.24
CA LEU A 111 -4.17 10.78 -0.91
C LEU A 111 -5.57 11.09 -0.38
N LEU A 112 -6.37 10.06 -0.18
CA LEU A 112 -7.66 10.16 0.49
C LEU A 112 -7.45 10.04 1.99
N VAL A 113 -8.11 10.93 2.74
CA VAL A 113 -8.02 11.02 4.19
C VAL A 113 -9.42 10.94 4.79
N ALA A 114 -9.65 9.98 5.68
CA ALA A 114 -10.87 9.89 6.47
C ALA A 114 -10.82 10.93 7.60
N VAL A 115 -11.49 12.07 7.43
CA VAL A 115 -11.51 13.14 8.45
C VAL A 115 -12.73 12.95 9.34
N ASN A 116 -12.59 12.09 10.35
CA ASN A 116 -13.69 11.59 11.18
C ASN A 116 -14.45 12.72 11.90
N GLY A 117 -13.71 13.67 12.46
CA GLY A 117 -14.27 14.78 13.23
C GLY A 117 -15.08 15.76 12.39
N ASP A 118 -14.82 15.82 11.08
CA ASP A 118 -15.46 16.75 10.13
C ASP A 118 -16.52 16.07 9.24
N ASP A 119 -16.78 14.77 9.40
CA ASP A 119 -17.75 14.01 8.58
C ASP A 119 -17.49 14.13 7.06
N ARG A 120 -16.23 13.99 6.65
CA ARG A 120 -15.82 14.03 5.24
C ARG A 120 -14.58 13.20 4.94
N VAL A 121 -14.44 12.81 3.68
CA VAL A 121 -13.17 12.37 3.09
C VAL A 121 -12.52 13.57 2.41
N ALA A 122 -11.26 13.86 2.72
CA ALA A 122 -10.46 14.86 2.01
C ALA A 122 -9.60 14.19 0.93
N LEU A 123 -9.52 14.80 -0.25
CA LEU A 123 -8.59 14.42 -1.31
C LEU A 123 -7.43 15.42 -1.30
N VAL A 124 -6.28 14.96 -0.85
CA VAL A 124 -5.02 15.72 -0.82
C VAL A 124 -4.24 15.42 -2.10
N ASP A 125 -3.85 16.47 -2.83
CA ASP A 125 -2.92 16.34 -3.95
C ASP A 125 -1.52 16.10 -3.38
N THR A 126 -0.88 14.98 -3.75
CA THR A 126 0.41 14.58 -3.18
C THR A 126 1.57 15.46 -3.65
N ALA A 127 1.46 16.07 -4.83
CA ALA A 127 2.49 16.95 -5.38
C ALA A 127 2.46 18.32 -4.71
N THR A 128 1.27 18.91 -4.54
CA THR A 128 1.13 20.22 -3.91
C THR A 128 0.95 20.17 -2.39
N ARG A 129 0.71 18.98 -1.83
CA ARG A 129 0.49 18.71 -0.40
C ARG A 129 -0.63 19.58 0.18
N SER A 130 -1.74 19.66 -0.54
CA SER A 130 -2.90 20.48 -0.16
C SER A 130 -4.21 19.76 -0.43
N VAL A 131 -5.22 20.01 0.40
CA VAL A 131 -6.58 19.53 0.16
C VAL A 131 -7.15 20.18 -1.10
N ALA A 132 -7.42 19.38 -2.13
CA ALA A 132 -7.99 19.86 -3.39
C ALA A 132 -9.51 19.69 -3.46
N ALA A 133 -10.05 18.74 -2.71
CA ALA A 133 -11.48 18.46 -2.68
C ALA A 133 -11.89 17.72 -1.41
N THR A 134 -13.21 17.67 -1.18
CA THR A 134 -13.80 16.91 -0.07
C THR A 134 -15.09 16.25 -0.50
N VAL A 135 -15.37 15.07 0.04
CA VAL A 135 -16.62 14.31 -0.16
C VAL A 135 -17.29 14.08 1.18
N PRO A 136 -18.55 14.49 1.40
CA PRO A 136 -19.26 14.23 2.65
C PRO A 136 -19.44 12.73 2.89
N VAL A 137 -18.98 12.25 4.04
CA VAL A 137 -19.18 10.87 4.51
C VAL A 137 -19.28 10.94 6.02
N ALA A 138 -20.34 10.42 6.63
CA ALA A 138 -20.50 10.51 8.08
C ALA A 138 -19.48 9.60 8.81
N LYS A 139 -18.75 10.15 9.77
CA LYS A 139 -17.79 9.47 10.66
C LYS A 139 -16.91 8.44 9.93
N PRO A 140 -16.15 8.86 8.90
CA PRO A 140 -15.30 7.97 8.14
C PRO A 140 -14.15 7.46 9.03
N HIS A 141 -13.71 6.22 8.85
CA HIS A 141 -12.61 5.64 9.63
C HIS A 141 -11.47 5.11 8.75
N THR A 142 -11.73 4.15 7.88
CA THR A 142 -10.78 3.54 6.92
C THR A 142 -11.30 3.65 5.49
N ILE A 143 -10.36 3.60 4.53
CA ILE A 143 -10.64 3.79 3.11
C ILE A 143 -9.89 2.71 2.32
N ALA A 144 -10.57 2.05 1.40
CA ALA A 144 -9.97 1.18 0.39
C ALA A 144 -10.25 1.73 -1.00
N ILE A 145 -9.24 1.80 -1.86
CA ILE A 145 -9.40 2.28 -3.25
C ILE A 145 -9.38 1.07 -4.18
N SER A 146 -10.32 1.01 -5.12
CA SER A 146 -10.37 -0.07 -6.10
C SER A 146 -9.08 -0.13 -6.93
N PRO A 147 -8.60 -1.30 -7.37
CA PRO A 147 -7.34 -1.41 -8.11
C PRO A 147 -7.27 -0.62 -9.43
N ASP A 148 -8.44 -0.32 -10.02
CA ASP A 148 -8.59 0.53 -11.21
C ASP A 148 -8.52 2.04 -10.89
N GLY A 149 -8.55 2.42 -9.60
CA GLY A 149 -8.48 3.81 -9.14
C GLY A 149 -9.77 4.61 -9.34
N ARG A 150 -10.90 3.96 -9.66
CA ARG A 150 -12.16 4.66 -9.97
C ARG A 150 -13.04 4.90 -8.75
N GLN A 151 -13.04 3.97 -7.80
CA GLN A 151 -13.89 4.02 -6.62
C GLN A 151 -13.09 3.95 -5.33
N ALA A 152 -13.60 4.58 -4.28
CA ALA A 152 -13.17 4.36 -2.91
C ALA A 152 -14.33 3.84 -2.06
N TYR A 153 -14.07 2.81 -1.29
CA TYR A 153 -14.96 2.31 -0.24
C TYR A 153 -14.50 2.91 1.08
N VAL A 154 -15.41 3.59 1.76
CA VAL A 154 -15.14 4.31 3.00
C VAL A 154 -15.98 3.70 4.11
N SER A 155 -15.36 3.28 5.19
CA SER A 155 -16.09 2.77 6.35
C SER A 155 -16.70 3.94 7.12
N SER A 156 -18.02 3.90 7.31
CA SER A 156 -18.76 4.87 8.11
C SER A 156 -19.08 4.27 9.48
N GLN A 157 -18.59 4.92 10.53
CA GLN A 157 -18.81 4.54 11.93
C GLN A 157 -19.89 5.39 12.61
N ALA A 158 -20.79 6.00 11.83
CA ALA A 158 -21.86 6.84 12.36
C ALA A 158 -22.70 6.03 13.37
N PRO A 159 -22.85 6.48 14.63
CA PRO A 159 -23.55 5.71 15.66
C PRO A 159 -24.96 5.31 15.23
N GLY A 160 -25.24 4.00 15.21
CA GLY A 160 -26.53 3.43 14.81
C GLY A 160 -26.80 3.43 13.30
N LYS A 161 -25.86 3.89 12.47
CA LYS A 161 -25.97 3.94 11.00
C LYS A 161 -24.65 3.50 10.34
N PHE A 162 -24.08 2.40 10.80
CA PHE A 162 -22.86 1.85 10.23
C PHE A 162 -23.06 1.48 8.76
N ALA A 163 -22.09 1.81 7.91
CA ALA A 163 -22.19 1.56 6.48
C ALA A 163 -20.82 1.51 5.79
N LEU A 164 -20.80 1.02 4.55
CA LEU A 164 -19.79 1.35 3.55
C LEU A 164 -20.35 2.44 2.64
N ALA A 165 -19.67 3.57 2.55
CA ALA A 165 -19.95 4.59 1.55
C ALA A 165 -19.05 4.35 0.33
N VAL A 166 -19.64 4.24 -0.85
CA VAL A 166 -18.93 4.08 -2.12
C VAL A 166 -18.82 5.45 -2.77
N VAL A 167 -17.58 5.92 -2.94
CA VAL A 167 -17.25 7.21 -3.53
C VAL A 167 -16.72 6.99 -4.93
N ASP A 168 -17.33 7.63 -5.93
CA ASP A 168 -16.75 7.74 -7.27
C ASP A 168 -15.71 8.88 -7.28
N LEU A 169 -14.47 8.56 -7.66
CA LEU A 169 -13.36 9.50 -7.53
C LEU A 169 -13.32 10.56 -8.64
N ALA A 170 -13.93 10.28 -9.79
CA ALA A 170 -14.01 11.22 -10.90
C ALA A 170 -15.03 12.34 -10.60
N SER A 171 -16.25 11.96 -10.20
CA SER A 171 -17.32 12.90 -9.86
C SER A 171 -17.25 13.41 -8.42
N ARG A 172 -16.46 12.74 -7.56
CA ARG A 172 -16.26 13.08 -6.13
C ARG A 172 -17.56 13.06 -5.33
N ASN A 173 -18.39 12.06 -5.58
CA ASN A 173 -19.68 11.89 -4.93
C ASN A 173 -19.84 10.48 -4.36
N VAL A 174 -20.61 10.37 -3.28
CA VAL A 174 -21.09 9.07 -2.79
C VAL A 174 -22.15 8.56 -3.76
N THR A 175 -21.89 7.41 -4.39
CA THR A 175 -22.77 6.78 -5.38
C THR A 175 -23.59 5.63 -4.78
N ALA A 176 -23.14 5.06 -3.66
CA ALA A 176 -23.89 4.06 -2.91
C ALA A 176 -23.56 4.13 -1.43
N THR A 177 -24.51 3.72 -0.60
CA THR A 177 -24.33 3.51 0.84
C THR A 177 -24.88 2.13 1.19
N VAL A 178 -24.01 1.27 1.70
CA VAL A 178 -24.34 -0.13 2.01
C VAL A 178 -24.41 -0.28 3.53
N PRO A 179 -25.60 -0.52 4.11
CA PRO A 179 -25.74 -0.66 5.56
C PRO A 179 -24.95 -1.86 6.10
N LEU A 180 -24.38 -1.69 7.29
CA LEU A 180 -23.69 -2.73 8.04
C LEU A 180 -24.34 -2.93 9.41
N GLU A 181 -24.28 -4.16 9.88
CA GLU A 181 -24.86 -4.59 11.18
C GLU A 181 -24.04 -4.14 12.40
N LYS A 182 -22.75 -3.87 12.20
CA LYS A 182 -21.77 -3.56 13.25
C LYS A 182 -20.77 -2.53 12.74
N THR A 183 -20.03 -1.92 13.67
CA THR A 183 -19.02 -0.90 13.35
C THR A 183 -17.94 -1.50 12.45
N PRO A 184 -17.76 -0.99 11.22
CA PRO A 184 -16.65 -1.42 10.37
C PRO A 184 -15.32 -0.95 10.96
N ARG A 185 -14.31 -1.83 10.91
CA ARG A 185 -12.94 -1.49 11.31
C ARG A 185 -12.10 -1.23 10.08
N ASP A 186 -11.98 -2.22 9.22
CA ASP A 186 -11.04 -2.18 8.11
C ASP A 186 -11.61 -2.72 6.79
N LEU A 187 -11.02 -2.24 5.68
CA LEU A 187 -11.43 -2.48 4.31
C LEU A 187 -10.18 -2.75 3.46
N GLU A 188 -10.10 -3.90 2.78
CA GLU A 188 -9.00 -4.19 1.85
C GLU A 188 -9.50 -4.93 0.61
N PHE A 189 -9.12 -4.45 -0.57
CA PHE A 189 -9.44 -5.14 -1.82
C PHE A 189 -8.58 -6.39 -1.98
N GLY A 190 -9.17 -7.46 -2.52
CA GLY A 190 -8.39 -8.54 -3.09
C GLY A 190 -7.58 -8.05 -4.32
N PRO A 191 -6.49 -8.72 -4.70
CA PRO A 191 -5.57 -8.24 -5.74
C PRO A 191 -6.23 -8.00 -7.11
N ASP A 192 -7.28 -8.77 -7.43
CA ASP A 192 -8.03 -8.66 -8.69
C ASP A 192 -9.22 -7.69 -8.60
N GLY A 193 -9.46 -7.07 -7.44
CA GLY A 193 -10.53 -6.11 -7.21
C GLY A 193 -11.95 -6.70 -7.17
N LYS A 194 -12.10 -8.02 -7.32
CA LYS A 194 -13.44 -8.66 -7.36
C LYS A 194 -14.07 -8.84 -5.98
N VAL A 195 -13.27 -8.73 -4.93
CA VAL A 195 -13.72 -8.84 -3.55
C VAL A 195 -13.15 -7.71 -2.72
N LEU A 196 -13.94 -7.26 -1.76
CA LEU A 196 -13.52 -6.38 -0.67
C LEU A 196 -13.67 -7.15 0.65
N TYR A 197 -12.59 -7.29 1.39
CA TYR A 197 -12.59 -7.85 2.74
C TYR A 197 -12.93 -6.76 3.75
N VAL A 198 -13.91 -7.04 4.61
CA VAL A 198 -14.39 -6.06 5.61
C VAL A 198 -14.41 -6.71 6.98
N THR A 199 -13.75 -6.10 7.96
CA THR A 199 -13.81 -6.52 9.37
C THR A 199 -14.81 -5.66 10.13
N LEU A 200 -15.61 -6.30 11.00
CA LEU A 200 -16.61 -5.62 11.82
C LEU A 200 -16.32 -5.86 13.31
N ALA A 201 -16.41 -4.81 14.12
CA ALA A 201 -16.23 -4.91 15.57
C ALA A 201 -17.29 -5.83 16.18
N GLY A 202 -16.84 -6.83 16.96
CA GLY A 202 -17.71 -7.81 17.61
C GLY A 202 -18.22 -8.93 16.72
N VAL A 203 -17.76 -9.01 15.46
CA VAL A 203 -18.05 -10.13 14.56
C VAL A 203 -16.80 -10.98 14.40
N SER A 204 -16.86 -12.25 14.81
CA SER A 204 -15.74 -13.22 14.66
C SER A 204 -15.66 -13.79 13.24
N ALA A 205 -15.70 -12.91 12.24
CA ALA A 205 -15.57 -13.24 10.84
C ALA A 205 -15.13 -12.03 10.01
N VAL A 206 -14.42 -12.29 8.92
CA VAL A 206 -14.22 -11.32 7.83
C VAL A 206 -15.43 -11.43 6.89
N GLN A 207 -16.02 -10.29 6.54
CA GLN A 207 -17.05 -10.21 5.52
C GLN A 207 -16.38 -10.15 4.14
N VAL A 208 -16.84 -10.98 3.19
CA VAL A 208 -16.38 -10.96 1.80
C VAL A 208 -17.45 -10.28 0.96
N PHE A 209 -17.13 -9.12 0.43
CA PHE A 209 -18.08 -8.24 -0.26
C PHE A 209 -17.81 -8.21 -1.78
N ASP A 210 -18.87 -8.15 -2.58
CA ASP A 210 -18.83 -7.91 -4.02
C ASP A 210 -18.93 -6.40 -4.29
N PRO A 211 -17.83 -5.74 -4.66
CA PRO A 211 -17.83 -4.31 -4.91
C PRO A 211 -18.51 -3.92 -6.23
N ALA A 212 -18.71 -4.85 -7.18
CA ALA A 212 -19.43 -4.54 -8.42
C ALA A 212 -20.94 -4.52 -8.19
N ALA A 213 -21.44 -5.43 -7.35
CA ALA A 213 -22.87 -5.57 -7.04
C ALA A 213 -23.29 -4.92 -5.71
N ASN A 214 -22.37 -4.35 -4.95
CA ASN A 214 -22.61 -3.77 -3.63
C ASN A 214 -23.34 -4.71 -2.66
N ARG A 215 -22.88 -5.97 -2.54
CA ARG A 215 -23.52 -6.97 -1.67
C ARG A 215 -22.54 -7.92 -1.01
N LEU A 216 -22.94 -8.48 0.12
CA LEU A 216 -22.18 -9.55 0.80
C LEU A 216 -22.21 -10.84 -0.03
N LEU A 217 -21.04 -11.44 -0.21
CA LEU A 217 -20.88 -12.76 -0.85
C LEU A 217 -20.82 -13.90 0.15
N GLY A 218 -20.39 -13.62 1.37
CA GLY A 218 -20.22 -14.61 2.43
C GLY A 218 -19.24 -14.12 3.48
N GLN A 219 -18.78 -15.04 4.31
CA GLN A 219 -17.90 -14.76 5.45
C GLN A 219 -16.75 -15.77 5.51
N ILE A 220 -15.62 -15.33 6.06
CA ILE A 220 -14.50 -16.18 6.47
C ILE A 220 -14.51 -16.22 7.99
N PRO A 221 -14.80 -17.37 8.62
CA PRO A 221 -14.76 -17.50 10.07
C PRO A 221 -13.36 -17.18 10.62
N THR A 222 -13.30 -16.48 11.76
CA THR A 222 -12.05 -16.13 12.45
C THR A 222 -12.15 -16.44 13.95
N GLY A 223 -11.08 -16.16 14.70
CA GLY A 223 -11.17 -15.96 16.14
C GLY A 223 -11.82 -14.62 16.52
N VAL A 224 -11.81 -14.31 17.82
CA VAL A 224 -12.46 -13.11 18.38
C VAL A 224 -11.72 -11.84 17.99
N SER A 225 -12.48 -10.81 17.60
CA SER A 225 -11.98 -9.47 17.28
C SER A 225 -10.99 -9.45 16.10
N PRO A 226 -11.36 -9.91 14.89
CA PRO A 226 -10.56 -9.67 13.70
C PRO A 226 -10.44 -8.17 13.45
N HIS A 227 -9.24 -7.72 13.09
CA HIS A 227 -8.91 -6.29 12.99
C HIS A 227 -8.70 -5.85 11.54
N VAL A 228 -7.80 -6.49 10.81
CA VAL A 228 -7.54 -6.29 9.37
C VAL A 228 -7.47 -7.64 8.68
N ALA A 229 -7.95 -7.70 7.44
CA ALA A 229 -7.85 -8.87 6.58
C ALA A 229 -7.36 -8.45 5.20
N HIS A 230 -6.25 -9.04 4.74
CA HIS A 230 -5.64 -8.66 3.47
C HIS A 230 -5.29 -9.90 2.66
N HIS A 231 -5.54 -9.88 1.36
CA HIS A 231 -4.96 -10.83 0.40
C HIS A 231 -3.99 -10.05 -0.48
N PHE A 232 -2.69 -10.22 -0.23
CA PHE A 232 -1.66 -9.50 -0.99
C PHE A 232 -1.50 -10.11 -2.39
N ALA A 233 -1.06 -9.31 -3.36
CA ALA A 233 -0.74 -9.82 -4.68
C ALA A 233 0.34 -10.91 -4.58
N ASP A 234 0.21 -11.92 -5.44
CA ASP A 234 1.13 -13.06 -5.56
C ASP A 234 1.24 -13.96 -4.31
N THR A 235 0.39 -13.78 -3.29
CA THR A 235 0.32 -14.70 -2.15
C THR A 235 -0.76 -15.76 -2.37
N ARG A 236 -0.47 -16.99 -1.95
CA ARG A 236 -1.41 -18.12 -2.03
C ARG A 236 -2.58 -17.98 -1.05
N SER A 237 -2.30 -17.44 0.12
CA SER A 237 -3.27 -17.26 1.20
C SER A 237 -3.44 -15.78 1.49
N GLY A 238 -4.64 -15.41 1.93
CA GLY A 238 -4.85 -14.15 2.63
C GLY A 238 -4.52 -14.30 4.11
N VAL A 239 -4.41 -13.17 4.79
CA VAL A 239 -4.11 -13.08 6.22
C VAL A 239 -5.18 -12.27 6.94
N VAL A 240 -5.42 -12.58 8.21
CA VAL A 240 -6.28 -11.82 9.12
C VAL A 240 -5.54 -11.62 10.44
N VAL A 241 -5.44 -10.39 10.90
CA VAL A 241 -5.00 -10.09 12.25
C VAL A 241 -6.16 -10.32 13.20
N VAL A 242 -6.00 -11.24 14.15
CA VAL A 242 -7.04 -11.62 15.12
C VAL A 242 -6.58 -11.18 16.51
N GLN A 243 -7.13 -10.06 16.97
CA GLN A 243 -6.62 -9.32 18.12
C GLN A 243 -6.83 -10.05 19.45
N GLY A 244 -7.99 -10.70 19.63
CA GLY A 244 -8.36 -11.36 20.88
C GLY A 244 -7.37 -12.45 21.31
N PRO A 245 -7.08 -13.46 20.47
CA PRO A 245 -6.14 -14.53 20.79
C PRO A 245 -4.66 -14.16 20.55
N GLY A 246 -4.36 -13.05 19.89
CA GLY A 246 -2.98 -12.67 19.57
C GLY A 246 -2.41 -13.47 18.39
N GLU A 247 -3.15 -13.51 17.28
CA GLU A 247 -2.83 -14.39 16.14
C GLU A 247 -2.85 -13.65 14.80
N LEU A 248 -2.00 -14.11 13.88
CA LEU A 248 -2.15 -13.94 12.44
C LEU A 248 -2.76 -15.22 11.86
N MET A 249 -4.02 -15.15 11.43
CA MET A 249 -4.72 -16.28 10.81
C MET A 249 -4.55 -16.24 9.29
N LEU A 250 -4.18 -17.35 8.68
CA LEU A 250 -4.20 -17.53 7.22
C LEU A 250 -5.57 -18.04 6.78
N PHE A 251 -6.04 -17.56 5.63
CA PHE A 251 -7.25 -18.07 4.98
C PHE A 251 -7.03 -18.36 3.50
N ASP A 252 -7.85 -19.27 2.96
CA ASP A 252 -7.94 -19.53 1.53
C ASP A 252 -9.00 -18.61 0.91
N PRO A 253 -8.64 -17.70 0.00
CA PRO A 253 -9.58 -16.75 -0.59
C PRO A 253 -10.60 -17.41 -1.52
N ALA A 254 -10.28 -18.57 -2.12
CA ALA A 254 -11.17 -19.28 -3.04
C ALA A 254 -12.27 -20.02 -2.29
N THR A 255 -11.92 -20.72 -1.21
CA THR A 255 -12.88 -21.48 -0.39
C THR A 255 -13.46 -20.67 0.77
N ARG A 256 -12.89 -19.49 1.08
CA ARG A 256 -13.25 -18.61 2.20
C ARG A 256 -13.16 -19.30 3.57
N SER A 257 -12.18 -20.19 3.72
CA SER A 257 -11.99 -20.96 4.94
C SER A 257 -10.69 -20.57 5.64
N ALA A 258 -10.71 -20.57 6.97
CA ALA A 258 -9.50 -20.52 7.79
C ALA A 258 -8.60 -21.72 7.46
N VAL A 259 -7.30 -21.48 7.40
CA VAL A 259 -6.28 -22.50 7.10
C VAL A 259 -5.50 -22.86 8.35
N ARG A 260 -4.89 -21.86 9.00
CA ARG A 260 -4.16 -22.00 10.27
C ARG A 260 -3.93 -20.64 10.92
N SER A 261 -3.64 -20.64 12.22
CA SER A 261 -3.19 -19.45 12.94
C SER A 261 -1.72 -19.54 13.32
N ILE A 262 -1.06 -18.39 13.36
CA ILE A 262 0.31 -18.21 13.85
C ILE A 262 0.24 -17.25 15.02
N ALA A 263 0.79 -17.64 16.18
CA ALA A 263 0.86 -16.75 17.34
C ALA A 263 1.80 -15.58 17.07
N VAL A 264 1.36 -14.37 17.44
CA VAL A 264 2.13 -13.13 17.37
C VAL A 264 2.14 -12.47 18.75
N GLY A 265 2.46 -11.18 18.83
CA GLY A 265 2.44 -10.43 20.09
C GLY A 265 1.03 -10.17 20.63
N LYS A 266 0.96 -9.37 21.70
CA LYS A 266 -0.30 -9.07 22.40
C LYS A 266 -1.09 -7.99 21.65
N GLN A 267 -2.39 -8.21 21.52
CA GLN A 267 -3.32 -7.28 20.85
C GLN A 267 -2.80 -6.84 19.46
N PRO A 268 -2.57 -7.79 18.53
CA PRO A 268 -2.14 -7.45 17.18
C PRO A 268 -3.21 -6.59 16.49
N HIS A 269 -2.77 -5.59 15.72
CA HIS A 269 -3.64 -4.53 15.22
C HIS A 269 -3.62 -4.39 13.69
N TRP A 270 -2.43 -4.42 13.08
CA TRP A 270 -2.26 -4.24 11.64
C TRP A 270 -1.23 -5.20 11.05
N VAL A 271 -1.22 -5.32 9.73
CA VAL A 271 -0.27 -6.15 8.98
C VAL A 271 0.09 -5.49 7.67
N ASP A 272 1.34 -5.65 7.24
CA ASP A 272 1.77 -5.35 5.88
C ASP A 272 2.81 -6.38 5.40
N VAL A 273 2.92 -6.56 4.09
CA VAL A 273 3.77 -7.60 3.48
C VAL A 273 5.18 -7.07 3.20
N LEU A 274 6.20 -7.90 3.42
CA LEU A 274 7.54 -7.58 2.98
C LEU A 274 7.66 -7.74 1.46
N PRO A 275 8.64 -7.08 0.80
CA PRO A 275 8.76 -7.14 -0.66
C PRO A 275 9.08 -8.52 -1.25
N ASP A 276 9.34 -9.52 -0.42
CA ASP A 276 9.52 -10.91 -0.84
C ASP A 276 8.19 -11.69 -0.96
N HIS A 277 7.06 -11.12 -0.52
CA HIS A 277 5.73 -11.75 -0.51
C HIS A 277 5.64 -13.07 0.28
N ALA A 278 6.70 -13.44 0.99
CA ALA A 278 6.80 -14.63 1.81
C ALA A 278 6.66 -14.29 3.30
N ARG A 279 7.00 -13.06 3.68
CA ARG A 279 6.95 -12.60 5.05
C ARG A 279 6.02 -11.40 5.20
N VAL A 280 5.41 -11.28 6.37
CA VAL A 280 4.62 -10.11 6.77
C VAL A 280 5.13 -9.54 8.08
N MET A 281 4.85 -8.27 8.32
CA MET A 281 5.11 -7.58 9.58
C MET A 281 3.77 -7.24 10.24
N VAL A 282 3.58 -7.65 11.50
CA VAL A 282 2.35 -7.47 12.27
C VAL A 282 2.63 -6.59 13.48
N THR A 283 1.92 -5.47 13.61
CA THR A 283 2.03 -4.59 14.79
C THR A 283 1.27 -5.19 15.97
N ASN A 284 1.88 -5.17 17.15
CA ASN A 284 1.28 -5.67 18.37
C ASN A 284 1.13 -4.56 19.41
N GLU A 285 -0.08 -4.01 19.51
CA GLU A 285 -0.38 -2.84 20.34
C GLU A 285 -0.06 -3.08 21.82
N GLY A 286 -0.36 -4.29 22.32
CA GLY A 286 -0.25 -4.65 23.73
C GLY A 286 1.13 -5.12 24.18
N SER A 287 2.02 -5.48 23.24
CA SER A 287 3.41 -5.89 23.53
C SER A 287 4.46 -4.87 23.08
N ASN A 288 4.06 -3.78 22.42
CA ASN A 288 4.96 -2.72 21.93
C ASN A 288 6.08 -3.27 21.01
N ASP A 289 5.72 -4.23 20.16
CA ASP A 289 6.64 -4.83 19.20
C ASP A 289 5.96 -5.05 17.84
N VAL A 290 6.77 -5.38 16.84
CA VAL A 290 6.33 -5.87 15.54
C VAL A 290 6.80 -7.31 15.36
N SER A 291 5.88 -8.22 15.08
CA SER A 291 6.21 -9.60 14.69
C SER A 291 6.53 -9.66 13.21
N VAL A 292 7.67 -10.25 12.84
CA VAL A 292 8.00 -10.63 11.45
C VAL A 292 7.67 -12.11 11.30
N VAL A 293 6.71 -12.42 10.43
CA VAL A 293 6.12 -13.75 10.29
C VAL A 293 6.40 -14.30 8.90
N ASP A 294 7.00 -15.49 8.83
CA ASP A 294 7.06 -16.29 7.59
C ASP A 294 5.73 -17.00 7.36
N LEU A 295 5.06 -16.68 6.24
CA LEU A 295 3.75 -17.20 5.87
C LEU A 295 3.78 -18.71 5.56
N ALA A 296 4.95 -19.28 5.24
CA ALA A 296 5.13 -20.73 5.10
C ALA A 296 5.04 -21.47 6.45
N GLY A 297 4.94 -20.74 7.57
CA GLY A 297 4.76 -21.28 8.92
C GLY A 297 6.08 -21.49 9.64
N GLY A 298 7.07 -20.68 9.28
CA GLY A 298 8.41 -20.69 9.85
C GLY A 298 8.50 -19.91 11.17
N THR A 299 9.65 -19.27 11.37
CA THR A 299 9.99 -18.53 12.59
C THR A 299 9.25 -17.20 12.67
N VAL A 300 8.82 -16.84 13.88
CA VAL A 300 8.40 -15.48 14.22
C VAL A 300 9.54 -14.80 14.97
N THR A 301 10.02 -13.67 14.45
CA THR A 301 10.94 -12.78 15.20
C THR A 301 10.18 -11.51 15.61
N THR A 302 10.68 -10.82 16.63
CA THR A 302 10.06 -9.58 17.10
C THR A 302 11.06 -8.43 17.08
N ILE A 303 10.56 -7.24 16.75
CA ILE A 303 11.32 -5.99 16.74
C ILE A 303 10.62 -5.04 17.73
N PRO A 304 11.27 -4.65 18.84
CA PRO A 304 10.68 -3.69 19.76
C PRO A 304 10.51 -2.33 19.08
N VAL A 305 9.39 -1.67 19.35
CA VAL A 305 9.04 -0.33 18.84
C VAL A 305 8.47 0.53 19.98
N GLY A 306 7.96 1.72 19.67
CA GLY A 306 7.31 2.58 20.65
C GLY A 306 5.98 2.04 21.18
N ASN A 307 5.31 2.83 22.00
CA ASN A 307 4.10 2.44 22.71
C ASN A 307 2.86 2.38 21.81
N ALA A 308 2.08 1.31 21.98
CA ALA A 308 0.84 1.06 21.25
C ALA A 308 0.99 1.18 19.72
N PRO A 309 1.87 0.38 19.08
CA PRO A 309 2.03 0.41 17.64
C PRO A 309 0.74 -0.07 16.97
N ARG A 310 0.11 0.79 16.16
CA ARG A 310 -1.17 0.48 15.52
C ARG A 310 -1.04 0.12 14.06
N LYS A 311 -0.55 1.04 13.22
CA LYS A 311 -0.36 0.79 11.78
C LYS A 311 1.11 0.59 11.43
N ILE A 312 1.32 -0.19 10.38
CA ILE A 312 2.60 -0.34 9.70
C ILE A 312 2.40 -0.16 8.20
N ALA A 313 3.35 0.48 7.53
CA ALA A 313 3.45 0.50 6.08
C ALA A 313 4.90 0.22 5.66
N VAL A 314 5.06 -0.70 4.71
CA VAL A 314 6.35 -1.19 4.23
C VAL A 314 6.68 -0.52 2.91
N GLN A 315 7.90 -0.04 2.75
CA GLN A 315 8.42 0.34 1.44
C GLN A 315 8.58 -0.90 0.59
N HIS A 316 8.14 -0.82 -0.65
CA HIS A 316 8.33 -1.90 -1.61
C HIS A 316 9.42 -1.58 -2.63
N LYS A 317 10.33 -0.66 -2.27
CA LYS A 317 11.44 -0.10 -3.06
C LYS A 317 11.43 -0.58 -4.50
N GLY A 318 10.71 0.15 -5.34
CA GLY A 318 10.68 -0.07 -6.79
C GLY A 318 9.63 -1.07 -7.30
N SER A 319 8.64 -1.48 -6.50
CA SER A 319 7.51 -2.26 -7.02
C SER A 319 6.55 -1.42 -7.86
N ALA A 320 6.29 -0.17 -7.49
CA ALA A 320 5.40 0.71 -8.28
C ALA A 320 6.08 1.25 -9.53
N GLN A 321 7.38 1.56 -9.49
CA GLN A 321 8.11 1.85 -10.74
C GLN A 321 8.20 0.61 -11.64
N LYS A 322 8.09 -0.60 -11.09
CA LYS A 322 8.03 -1.84 -11.86
C LYS A 322 6.61 -2.20 -12.32
N GLN A 323 5.59 -1.39 -12.11
CA GLN A 323 4.27 -1.63 -12.70
C GLN A 323 3.78 -0.35 -13.38
N ALA A 324 3.71 -0.38 -14.70
CA ALA A 324 3.19 0.73 -15.49
C ALA A 324 1.95 0.31 -16.27
N ARG A 325 1.11 1.27 -16.62
CA ARG A 325 -0.13 1.02 -17.37
C ARG A 325 -0.16 1.87 -18.64
N VAL A 326 -0.72 1.29 -19.69
CA VAL A 326 -1.03 1.96 -20.95
C VAL A 326 -2.49 1.70 -21.27
N SER A 327 -3.31 2.74 -21.31
CA SER A 327 -4.68 2.60 -21.77
C SER A 327 -4.75 2.71 -23.29
N ILE A 328 -5.66 1.96 -23.90
CA ILE A 328 -6.05 2.13 -25.30
C ILE A 328 -7.40 2.82 -25.29
N ASP A 329 -7.39 4.10 -25.63
CA ASP A 329 -8.55 4.97 -25.66
C ASP A 329 -8.52 5.81 -26.95
N ASN A 330 -9.67 5.94 -27.60
CA ASN A 330 -9.87 6.73 -28.82
C ASN A 330 -8.81 6.46 -29.90
N PHE A 331 -8.55 5.18 -30.17
CA PHE A 331 -7.53 4.73 -31.12
C PHE A 331 -6.13 5.30 -30.84
N SER A 332 -5.75 5.41 -29.56
CA SER A 332 -4.40 5.82 -29.14
C SER A 332 -3.91 5.01 -27.93
N PHE A 333 -2.59 4.82 -27.84
CA PHE A 333 -1.95 4.38 -26.60
C PHE A 333 -1.72 5.59 -25.69
N ALA A 334 -2.07 5.47 -24.40
CA ALA A 334 -1.92 6.53 -23.41
C ALA A 334 -1.27 6.00 -22.11
N PRO A 335 -0.05 6.44 -21.76
CA PRO A 335 0.81 7.31 -22.55
C PRO A 335 1.38 6.60 -23.80
N ALA A 336 1.70 7.37 -24.85
CA ALA A 336 2.37 6.86 -26.05
C ALA A 336 3.89 6.71 -25.86
N ASP A 337 4.49 7.53 -24.99
CA ASP A 337 5.88 7.42 -24.57
C ASP A 337 5.93 7.14 -23.06
N LEU A 338 6.45 5.97 -22.68
CA LEU A 338 6.50 5.53 -21.29
C LEU A 338 7.92 5.16 -20.90
N ALA A 339 8.44 5.75 -19.84
CA ALA A 339 9.73 5.37 -19.26
C ALA A 339 9.52 4.50 -18.02
N VAL A 340 10.24 3.37 -17.93
CA VAL A 340 10.17 2.42 -16.82
C VAL A 340 11.59 1.92 -16.46
N PRO A 341 11.86 1.48 -15.22
CA PRO A 341 13.11 0.81 -14.88
C PRO A 341 13.16 -0.62 -15.43
N ALA A 342 14.37 -1.15 -15.59
CA ALA A 342 14.55 -2.59 -15.83
C ALA A 342 13.86 -3.46 -14.75
N GLY A 343 13.11 -4.46 -15.20
CA GLY A 343 12.30 -5.36 -14.40
C GLY A 343 10.82 -4.97 -14.30
N ALA A 344 10.38 -3.89 -14.96
CA ALA A 344 9.00 -3.44 -14.91
C ALA A 344 8.04 -4.31 -15.74
N ASP A 345 6.86 -4.57 -15.19
CA ASP A 345 5.66 -5.03 -15.89
C ASP A 345 4.89 -3.84 -16.44
N VAL A 346 4.62 -3.84 -17.74
CA VAL A 346 3.71 -2.88 -18.37
C VAL A 346 2.42 -3.61 -18.72
N THR A 347 1.29 -3.06 -18.30
CA THR A 347 -0.05 -3.59 -18.60
C THR A 347 -0.79 -2.66 -19.54
N TRP A 348 -1.24 -3.20 -20.67
CA TRP A 348 -2.13 -2.52 -21.60
C TRP A 348 -3.57 -2.92 -21.33
N THR A 349 -4.50 -1.96 -21.36
CA THR A 349 -5.93 -2.23 -21.22
C THR A 349 -6.70 -1.62 -22.39
N ASN A 350 -7.53 -2.42 -23.06
CA ASN A 350 -8.42 -1.94 -24.11
C ASN A 350 -9.71 -1.36 -23.52
N ASN A 351 -9.81 -0.03 -23.49
CA ASN A 351 -11.00 0.68 -23.03
C ASN A 351 -11.90 1.13 -24.20
N ASP A 352 -11.44 0.98 -25.44
CA ASP A 352 -12.20 1.29 -26.63
C ASP A 352 -13.30 0.25 -26.90
N GLY A 353 -14.31 0.65 -27.67
CA GLY A 353 -15.34 -0.26 -28.18
C GLY A 353 -14.86 -1.17 -29.32
N ALA A 354 -13.65 -0.94 -29.85
CA ALA A 354 -13.05 -1.72 -30.93
C ALA A 354 -12.02 -2.73 -30.40
N PRO A 355 -11.73 -3.82 -31.12
CA PRO A 355 -10.60 -4.69 -30.78
C PRO A 355 -9.27 -4.03 -31.15
N HIS A 356 -8.25 -4.25 -30.32
CA HIS A 356 -6.89 -3.77 -30.55
C HIS A 356 -5.89 -4.93 -30.44
N GLY A 357 -4.60 -4.64 -30.49
CA GLY A 357 -3.52 -5.60 -30.30
C GLY A 357 -2.20 -4.87 -30.07
N ILE A 358 -1.14 -5.61 -29.78
CA ILE A 358 0.19 -5.10 -29.46
C ILE A 358 1.20 -5.94 -30.23
N ALA A 359 1.90 -5.31 -31.18
CA ALA A 359 2.98 -5.92 -31.93
C ALA A 359 4.27 -5.13 -31.69
N PHE A 360 5.29 -5.78 -31.13
CA PHE A 360 6.58 -5.15 -30.87
C PHE A 360 7.50 -5.22 -32.10
N ALA A 361 8.26 -4.15 -32.34
CA ALA A 361 9.21 -4.07 -33.45
C ALA A 361 10.34 -5.12 -33.34
N ASP A 362 10.70 -5.52 -32.12
CA ASP A 362 11.66 -6.59 -31.84
C ASP A 362 11.11 -8.01 -32.14
N LYS A 363 9.85 -8.12 -32.60
CA LYS A 363 9.12 -9.37 -32.83
C LYS A 363 8.96 -10.25 -31.59
N ALA A 364 9.20 -9.70 -30.40
CA ALA A 364 8.89 -10.41 -29.18
C ALA A 364 7.37 -10.63 -29.05
N PRO A 365 6.94 -11.65 -28.29
CA PRO A 365 5.52 -11.95 -28.11
C PRO A 365 4.74 -10.73 -27.59
N GLY A 366 3.68 -10.39 -28.31
CA GLY A 366 2.66 -9.42 -27.91
C GLY A 366 1.28 -10.08 -27.79
N MET A 367 0.24 -9.35 -28.15
CA MET A 367 -1.14 -9.85 -28.19
C MET A 367 -1.79 -9.43 -29.50
N ASP A 368 -2.07 -10.39 -30.38
CA ASP A 368 -2.58 -10.09 -31.73
C ASP A 368 -3.98 -9.48 -31.73
N LEU A 369 -4.82 -9.92 -30.79
CA LEU A 369 -6.21 -9.46 -30.65
C LEU A 369 -6.58 -9.34 -29.17
N MET A 370 -6.99 -8.14 -28.78
CA MET A 370 -7.40 -7.71 -27.44
C MET A 370 -8.79 -7.09 -27.57
N MET A 371 -9.81 -7.79 -27.10
CA MET A 371 -11.21 -7.32 -27.14
C MET A 371 -11.45 -6.19 -26.13
N PRO A 372 -12.52 -5.39 -26.29
CA PRO A 372 -12.91 -4.38 -25.30
C PRO A 372 -12.96 -4.94 -23.88
N GLY A 373 -12.34 -4.24 -22.94
CA GLY A 373 -12.21 -4.61 -21.53
C GLY A 373 -11.11 -5.63 -21.21
N GLN A 374 -10.41 -6.17 -22.22
CA GLN A 374 -9.26 -7.07 -22.00
C GLN A 374 -7.97 -6.28 -21.78
N GLY A 375 -6.96 -6.98 -21.26
CA GLY A 375 -5.61 -6.43 -21.13
C GLY A 375 -4.51 -7.46 -21.38
N PHE A 376 -3.29 -6.96 -21.54
CA PHE A 376 -2.07 -7.73 -21.73
C PHE A 376 -0.98 -7.16 -20.85
N SER A 377 -0.15 -8.01 -20.25
CA SER A 377 0.98 -7.57 -19.44
C SER A 377 2.28 -8.19 -19.96
N ARG A 378 3.35 -7.38 -20.01
CA ARG A 378 4.71 -7.84 -20.35
C ARG A 378 5.73 -7.27 -19.38
N ARG A 379 6.63 -8.14 -18.91
CA ARG A 379 7.82 -7.74 -18.15
C ARG A 379 8.98 -7.34 -19.05
N PHE A 380 9.64 -6.24 -18.74
CA PHE A 380 10.79 -5.67 -19.44
C PHE A 380 12.03 -5.74 -18.58
N THR A 381 12.84 -6.78 -18.72
CA THR A 381 14.01 -7.02 -17.85
C THR A 381 15.32 -6.43 -18.36
N LYS A 382 15.37 -5.97 -19.61
CA LYS A 382 16.60 -5.45 -20.23
C LYS A 382 16.44 -3.95 -20.52
N PRO A 383 17.45 -3.12 -20.22
CA PRO A 383 17.46 -1.73 -20.65
C PRO A 383 17.41 -1.62 -22.18
N GLY A 384 16.74 -0.59 -22.68
CA GLY A 384 16.59 -0.36 -24.11
C GLY A 384 15.28 0.33 -24.48
N VAL A 385 15.11 0.54 -25.79
CA VAL A 385 13.90 1.15 -26.36
C VAL A 385 13.10 0.07 -27.07
N TYR A 386 11.81 0.00 -26.73
CA TYR A 386 10.87 -0.98 -27.25
C TYR A 386 9.73 -0.26 -27.96
N ASP A 387 9.87 -0.10 -29.27
CA ASP A 387 8.81 0.44 -30.12
C ASP A 387 7.75 -0.64 -30.39
N TYR A 388 6.48 -0.24 -30.36
CA TYR A 388 5.36 -1.11 -30.65
C TYR A 388 4.24 -0.37 -31.37
N VAL A 389 3.41 -1.15 -32.06
CA VAL A 389 2.25 -0.66 -32.80
C VAL A 389 1.02 -1.48 -32.45
N CYS A 390 -0.16 -0.96 -32.79
CA CYS A 390 -1.37 -1.77 -32.70
C CYS A 390 -1.43 -2.79 -33.84
N ALA A 391 -1.58 -4.07 -33.51
CA ALA A 391 -1.66 -5.15 -34.49
C ALA A 391 -2.91 -5.07 -35.39
N VAL A 392 -3.98 -4.45 -34.90
CA VAL A 392 -5.24 -4.23 -35.63
C VAL A 392 -5.26 -2.88 -36.36
N HIS A 393 -4.64 -1.84 -35.76
CA HIS A 393 -4.66 -0.47 -36.25
C HIS A 393 -3.21 0.09 -36.39
N PRO A 394 -2.48 -0.24 -37.47
CA PRO A 394 -1.02 -0.03 -37.52
C PRO A 394 -0.54 1.43 -37.43
N TYR A 395 -1.43 2.42 -37.55
CA TYR A 395 -1.11 3.83 -37.34
C TYR A 395 -0.92 4.20 -35.87
N MET A 396 -1.45 3.40 -34.94
CA MET A 396 -1.25 3.58 -33.51
C MET A 396 0.15 3.10 -33.16
N THR A 397 1.01 4.02 -32.74
CA THR A 397 2.41 3.74 -32.40
C THR A 397 2.73 4.27 -31.02
N ALA A 398 3.65 3.60 -30.32
CA ALA A 398 4.08 3.98 -28.98
C ALA A 398 5.44 3.33 -28.65
N ARG A 399 6.03 3.76 -27.55
CA ARG A 399 7.38 3.42 -27.11
C ARG A 399 7.45 3.19 -25.61
N ILE A 400 8.14 2.13 -25.23
CA ILE A 400 8.64 1.94 -23.86
C ILE A 400 10.15 2.20 -23.84
N THR A 401 10.61 3.09 -22.97
CA THR A 401 12.04 3.28 -22.66
C THR A 401 12.34 2.62 -21.32
N VAL A 402 13.20 1.61 -21.33
CA VAL A 402 13.62 0.89 -20.13
C VAL A 402 15.00 1.42 -19.71
N ASN A 403 15.02 2.11 -18.57
CA ASN A 403 16.21 2.73 -17.99
C ASN A 403 17.05 1.75 -17.18
#